data_AF-A0A644Y0J7-F1
#
_entry.id   AF-A0A644Y0J7-F1
#
_cell.length_a   1.000
_cell.length_b   1.000
_cell.length_c   1.000
_cell.angle_alpha   90.00
_cell.angle_beta   90.00
_cell.angle_gamma   90.00
#
_symmetry.space_group_name_H-M   'P 1'
#
loop_
_entity.id
_entity.type
_entity.pdbx_description
1 polymer ?
#
loop_
_entity_poly.entity_id
_entity_poly.type
_entity_poly.pdbx_seq_one_letter_code
_entity_poly.pdbx_strand_id
1 'polypeptide(L)'
;MVWTDDMSFYRTRKVRILNGAHTMSVLAAYQAGLNTVQDCIADKALLYPFMHSGIFEEIIPSMDGSKEELEAYAADVLERFENPYNPHQLLSISLNSVSKFKTRNLPSLLGYYEKQGTLPKRLVFALSALISFYEGTEFEGAALKGTRGSETYLIQDDNEVLSFFAELYKQGGSAEQKADRLAKAVLSNQKWWAQDLSSVPGLTDAVKANLQSIFSVGMTEALKAL
;
A
#
# COMPACT_ATOMS: atom_id res chain seq x y z
N MET A 1 6.01 27.19 -14.02
CA MET A 1 5.48 26.41 -15.16
C MET A 1 6.68 25.84 -15.90
N VAL A 2 6.75 24.52 -16.10
CA VAL A 2 7.86 23.86 -16.81
C VAL A 2 7.39 23.58 -18.25
N TRP A 3 8.16 24.00 -19.23
CA TRP A 3 7.94 23.71 -20.65
C TRP A 3 8.95 22.66 -21.09
N THR A 4 8.47 21.52 -21.60
CA THR A 4 9.28 20.40 -22.07
C THR A 4 8.53 19.66 -23.16
N ASP A 5 9.25 19.10 -24.13
CA ASP A 5 8.68 18.27 -25.19
C ASP A 5 8.37 16.85 -24.70
N ASP A 6 8.91 16.44 -23.55
CA ASP A 6 8.59 15.17 -22.88
C ASP A 6 8.16 15.36 -21.42
N MET A 7 6.90 15.01 -21.14
CA MET A 7 6.28 15.04 -19.81
C MET A 7 6.33 13.68 -19.09
N SER A 8 6.92 12.64 -19.69
CA SER A 8 6.97 11.27 -19.16
C SER A 8 7.58 11.21 -17.75
N PHE A 9 8.72 11.88 -17.55
CA PHE A 9 9.41 11.97 -16.27
C PHE A 9 8.53 12.62 -15.19
N TYR A 10 7.99 13.82 -15.46
CA TYR A 10 7.16 14.54 -14.49
C TYR A 10 5.88 13.79 -14.12
N ARG A 11 5.26 13.08 -15.08
CA ARG A 11 4.11 12.21 -14.83
C ARG A 11 4.50 11.02 -13.95
N THR A 12 5.59 10.33 -14.28
CA THR A 12 6.09 9.18 -13.52
C THR A 12 6.46 9.58 -12.09
N ARG A 13 7.15 10.71 -11.92
CA ARG A 13 7.48 11.29 -10.61
C ARG A 13 6.26 11.55 -9.76
N LYS A 14 5.24 12.21 -10.30
CA LYS A 14 3.96 12.44 -9.59
C LYS A 14 3.28 11.12 -9.23
N VAL A 15 3.20 10.18 -10.16
CA VAL A 15 2.51 8.90 -9.95
C VAL A 15 3.19 8.06 -8.87
N ARG A 16 4.53 7.97 -8.90
CA ARG A 16 5.27 7.11 -7.97
C ARG A 16 5.51 7.76 -6.62
N ILE A 17 5.80 9.07 -6.56
CA ILE A 17 6.07 9.76 -5.29
C ILE A 17 4.77 10.22 -4.62
N LEU A 18 4.02 11.13 -5.24
CA LEU A 18 2.81 11.69 -4.62
C LEU A 18 1.71 10.63 -4.47
N ASN A 19 1.29 10.02 -5.58
CA ASN A 19 0.19 9.05 -5.53
C ASN A 19 0.64 7.73 -4.87
N GLY A 20 1.91 7.35 -5.03
CA GLY A 20 2.49 6.17 -4.40
C GLY A 20 2.62 6.31 -2.89
N ALA A 21 2.99 7.49 -2.37
CA ALA A 21 3.02 7.78 -0.93
C ALA A 21 1.65 7.57 -0.28
N HIS A 22 0.59 8.12 -0.86
CA HIS A 22 -0.77 7.86 -0.40
C HIS A 22 -1.10 6.37 -0.45
N THR A 23 -0.91 5.73 -1.61
CA THR A 23 -1.35 4.35 -1.80
C THR A 23 -0.58 3.38 -0.89
N MET A 24 0.68 3.66 -0.57
CA MET A 24 1.45 2.81 0.35
C MET A 24 1.08 2.97 1.82
N SER A 25 0.61 4.15 2.25
CA SER A 25 0.42 4.45 3.66
C SER A 25 -1.02 4.31 4.14
N VAL A 26 -2.01 4.68 3.31
CA VAL A 26 -3.37 4.93 3.80
C VAL A 26 -4.05 3.70 4.37
N LEU A 27 -3.80 2.51 3.81
CA LEU A 27 -4.43 1.27 4.26
C LEU A 27 -3.83 0.78 5.58
N ALA A 28 -2.51 0.91 5.75
CA ALA A 28 -1.85 0.63 7.02
C ALA A 28 -2.28 1.63 8.09
N ALA A 29 -2.31 2.93 7.76
CA ALA A 29 -2.74 3.98 8.67
C ALA A 29 -4.19 3.80 9.12
N TYR A 30 -5.09 3.48 8.20
CA TYR A 30 -6.49 3.23 8.55
C TYR A 30 -6.62 2.05 9.49
N GLN A 31 -5.95 0.92 9.20
CA GLN A 31 -5.94 -0.26 10.06
C GLN A 31 -5.24 -0.02 11.40
N ALA A 32 -4.32 0.95 11.49
CA ALA A 32 -3.68 1.40 12.73
C ALA A 32 -4.55 2.39 13.54
N GLY A 33 -5.74 2.75 13.05
CA GLY A 33 -6.71 3.57 13.78
C GLY A 33 -6.74 5.05 13.38
N LEU A 34 -5.99 5.46 12.36
CA LEU A 34 -6.02 6.84 11.84
C LEU A 34 -7.15 7.02 10.83
N ASN A 35 -7.57 8.26 10.58
CA ASN A 35 -8.70 8.56 9.68
C ASN A 35 -8.34 9.51 8.55
N THR A 36 -7.30 10.31 8.72
CA THR A 36 -6.87 11.29 7.72
C THR A 36 -5.38 11.20 7.40
N VAL A 37 -5.00 11.74 6.24
CA VAL A 37 -3.58 11.91 5.88
C VAL A 37 -2.86 12.79 6.90
N GLN A 38 -3.53 13.82 7.42
CA GLN A 38 -2.98 14.70 8.44
C GLN A 38 -2.63 13.94 9.73
N ASP A 39 -3.48 12.99 10.16
CA ASP A 39 -3.16 12.13 11.29
C ASP A 39 -1.88 11.32 11.04
N CYS A 40 -1.72 10.79 9.81
CA CYS A 40 -0.51 10.04 9.42
C CYS A 40 0.75 10.89 9.51
N ILE A 41 0.63 12.17 9.12
CA ILE A 41 1.74 13.12 9.14
C ILE A 41 2.05 13.59 10.56
N ALA A 42 1.02 13.74 11.41
CA ALA A 42 1.16 14.10 12.80
C ALA A 42 1.72 12.95 13.66
N ASP A 43 1.48 11.70 13.28
CA ASP A 43 2.03 10.53 13.95
C ASP A 43 3.52 10.32 13.61
N LYS A 44 4.35 11.12 14.28
CA LYS A 44 5.81 11.06 14.16
C LYS A 44 6.43 9.80 14.78
N ALA A 45 5.67 9.00 15.53
CA ALA A 45 6.17 7.80 16.17
C ALA A 45 6.11 6.57 15.26
N LEU A 46 5.15 6.51 14.34
CA LEU A 46 4.91 5.31 13.55
C LEU A 46 4.62 5.59 12.06
N LEU A 47 3.52 6.27 11.74
CA LEU A 47 3.08 6.39 10.34
C LEU A 47 3.92 7.38 9.51
N TYR A 48 4.36 8.50 10.07
CA TYR A 48 5.21 9.44 9.35
C TYR A 48 6.58 8.81 9.00
N PRO A 49 7.32 8.17 9.94
CA PRO A 49 8.55 7.45 9.59
C PRO A 49 8.36 6.37 8.53
N PHE A 50 7.25 5.62 8.57
CA PHE A 50 6.92 4.62 7.55
C PHE A 50 6.77 5.27 6.16
N MET A 51 5.98 6.34 6.06
CA MET A 51 5.76 7.05 4.80
C MET A 51 7.05 7.71 4.28
N HIS A 52 7.72 8.48 5.13
CA HIS A 52 8.93 9.20 4.78
C HIS A 52 10.01 8.25 4.28
N SER A 53 10.34 7.23 5.07
CA SER A 53 11.39 6.27 4.70
C SER A 53 11.00 5.45 3.48
N GLY A 54 9.71 5.10 3.32
CA GLY A 54 9.24 4.46 2.09
C GLY A 54 9.45 5.31 0.83
N ILE A 55 9.26 6.64 0.93
CA ILE A 55 9.52 7.55 -0.17
C ILE A 55 11.02 7.65 -0.46
N PHE A 56 11.82 8.01 0.55
CA PHE A 56 13.22 8.38 0.36
C PHE A 56 14.18 7.19 0.26
N GLU A 57 13.88 6.07 0.92
CA GLU A 57 14.75 4.88 0.95
C GLU A 57 14.31 3.79 -0.03
N GLU A 58 13.07 3.81 -0.53
CA GLU A 58 12.55 2.74 -1.41
C GLU A 58 12.02 3.27 -2.76
N ILE A 59 11.10 4.22 -2.75
CA ILE A 59 10.52 4.75 -4.00
C ILE A 59 11.56 5.53 -4.81
N ILE A 60 12.25 6.52 -4.23
CA ILE A 60 13.23 7.33 -4.97
C ILE A 60 14.38 6.47 -5.54
N PRO A 61 15.01 5.56 -4.76
CA PRO A 61 16.07 4.69 -5.30
C PRO A 61 15.63 3.73 -6.42
N SER A 62 14.32 3.45 -6.52
CA SER A 62 13.74 2.63 -7.59
C SER A 62 13.45 3.39 -8.88
N MET A 63 13.66 4.70 -8.91
CA MET A 63 13.37 5.58 -10.05
C MET A 63 14.64 5.97 -10.80
N ASP A 64 14.50 6.33 -12.07
CA ASP A 64 15.56 6.99 -12.85
C ASP A 64 15.39 8.52 -12.77
N GLY A 65 16.49 9.25 -12.97
CA GLY A 65 16.51 10.72 -12.96
C GLY A 65 17.43 11.30 -11.88
N SER A 66 17.46 12.63 -11.76
CA SER A 66 18.20 13.32 -10.71
C SER A 66 17.59 13.00 -9.35
N LYS A 67 18.40 12.44 -8.46
CA LYS A 67 18.00 12.16 -7.09
C LYS A 67 17.57 13.45 -6.38
N GLU A 68 18.32 14.52 -6.57
CA GLU A 68 18.05 15.83 -5.98
C GLU A 68 16.68 16.37 -6.40
N GLU A 69 16.32 16.25 -7.69
CA GLU A 69 15.00 16.69 -8.18
C GLU A 69 13.85 15.82 -7.63
N LEU A 70 14.09 14.52 -7.45
CA LEU A 70 13.09 13.60 -6.89
C LEU A 70 12.89 13.85 -5.40
N GLU A 71 13.97 14.07 -4.66
CA GLU A 71 13.96 14.38 -3.21
C GLU A 71 13.32 15.73 -2.92
N ALA A 72 13.65 16.76 -3.72
CA ALA A 72 13.00 18.06 -3.61
C ALA A 72 11.48 17.95 -3.85
N TYR A 73 11.07 17.21 -4.88
CA TYR A 73 9.64 16.97 -5.12
C TYR A 73 8.97 16.17 -4.00
N ALA A 74 9.67 15.21 -3.39
CA ALA A 74 9.14 14.46 -2.25
C ALA A 74 8.96 15.36 -1.02
N ALA A 75 9.88 16.29 -0.75
CA ALA A 75 9.73 17.27 0.31
C ALA A 75 8.50 18.15 0.10
N ASP A 76 8.31 18.69 -1.12
CA ASP A 76 7.10 19.46 -1.49
C ASP A 76 5.81 18.66 -1.29
N VAL A 77 5.84 17.34 -1.55
CA VAL A 77 4.69 16.45 -1.36
C VAL A 77 4.36 16.30 0.12
N LEU A 78 5.35 16.08 0.97
CA LEU A 78 5.13 15.95 2.41
C LEU A 78 4.62 17.25 3.03
N GLU A 79 5.14 18.40 2.62
CA GLU A 79 4.64 19.72 3.05
C GLU A 79 3.15 19.90 2.67
N ARG A 80 2.74 19.43 1.49
CA ARG A 80 1.32 19.49 1.08
C ARG A 80 0.42 18.61 1.94
N PHE A 81 0.93 17.47 2.41
CA PHE A 81 0.18 16.58 3.29
C PHE A 81 0.02 17.17 4.70
N GLU A 82 0.89 18.09 5.11
CA GLU A 82 0.76 18.85 6.36
C GLU A 82 -0.36 19.90 6.34
N ASN A 83 -0.91 20.23 5.16
CA ASN A 83 -1.91 21.29 5.06
C ASN A 83 -3.19 20.96 5.86
N PRO A 84 -3.52 21.75 6.91
CA PRO A 84 -4.62 21.43 7.82
C PRO A 84 -6.00 21.78 7.25
N TYR A 85 -6.07 22.52 6.15
CA TYR A 85 -7.33 23.08 5.63
C TYR A 85 -8.10 22.14 4.67
N ASN A 86 -7.57 20.94 4.38
CA ASN A 86 -8.21 19.97 3.51
C ASN A 86 -8.01 18.54 4.03
N PRO A 87 -8.82 18.06 4.99
CA PRO A 87 -8.66 16.73 5.58
C PRO A 87 -8.93 15.65 4.53
N HIS A 88 -7.88 14.93 4.15
CA HIS A 88 -8.00 13.85 3.17
C HIS A 88 -8.33 12.55 3.89
N GLN A 89 -9.59 12.12 3.76
CA GLN A 89 -10.07 10.89 4.39
C GLN A 89 -9.39 9.66 3.79
N LEU A 90 -8.84 8.80 4.65
CA LEU A 90 -8.11 7.60 4.21
C LEU A 90 -9.01 6.65 3.41
N LEU A 91 -10.27 6.49 3.82
CA LEU A 91 -11.25 5.67 3.09
C LEU A 91 -11.59 6.23 1.70
N SER A 92 -11.62 7.56 1.52
CA SER A 92 -11.79 8.14 0.18
C SER A 92 -10.60 7.83 -0.72
N ILE A 93 -9.40 7.72 -0.15
CA ILE A 93 -8.18 7.37 -0.90
C ILE A 93 -8.11 5.86 -1.17
N SER A 94 -8.68 5.00 -0.31
CA SER A 94 -8.64 3.54 -0.43
C SER A 94 -9.47 2.97 -1.59
N LEU A 95 -10.40 3.74 -2.16
CA LEU A 95 -11.19 3.32 -3.32
C LEU A 95 -10.30 2.77 -4.45
N ASN A 96 -10.60 1.59 -5.00
CA ASN A 96 -9.85 0.97 -6.10
C ASN A 96 -8.35 0.71 -5.77
N SER A 97 -8.05 0.27 -4.54
CA SER A 97 -6.67 0.14 -4.06
C SER A 97 -5.83 -0.85 -4.87
N VAL A 98 -6.41 -1.93 -5.40
CA VAL A 98 -5.63 -2.91 -6.21
C VAL A 98 -5.08 -2.27 -7.47
N SER A 99 -5.92 -1.57 -8.25
CA SER A 99 -5.50 -0.89 -9.48
C SER A 99 -4.56 0.29 -9.21
N LYS A 100 -4.78 1.01 -8.09
CA LYS A 100 -3.87 2.06 -7.62
C LYS A 100 -2.50 1.49 -7.26
N PHE A 101 -2.42 0.39 -6.53
CA PHE A 101 -1.15 -0.22 -6.16
C PHE A 101 -0.37 -0.69 -7.40
N LYS A 102 -1.05 -1.36 -8.35
CA LYS A 102 -0.46 -1.77 -9.63
C LYS A 102 0.20 -0.60 -10.37
N THR A 103 -0.46 0.55 -10.41
CA THR A 103 0.00 1.70 -11.21
C THR A 103 1.00 2.60 -10.47
N ARG A 104 0.94 2.66 -9.14
CA ARG A 104 1.66 3.66 -8.34
C ARG A 104 2.84 3.08 -7.55
N ASN A 105 2.71 1.86 -7.01
CA ASN A 105 3.68 1.28 -6.08
C ASN A 105 4.38 0.04 -6.63
N LEU A 106 3.69 -0.80 -7.40
CA LEU A 106 4.29 -2.00 -7.97
C LEU A 106 5.54 -1.71 -8.84
N PRO A 107 5.57 -0.66 -9.68
CA PRO A 107 6.80 -0.31 -10.42
C PRO A 107 7.96 0.09 -9.49
N SER A 108 7.66 0.67 -8.33
CA SER A 108 8.68 0.99 -7.31
C SER A 108 9.16 -0.24 -6.56
N LEU A 109 8.27 -1.17 -6.24
CA LEU A 109 8.64 -2.42 -5.59
C LEU A 109 9.60 -3.22 -6.46
N LEU A 110 9.23 -3.41 -7.74
CA LEU A 110 10.02 -4.19 -8.70
C LEU A 110 11.30 -3.46 -9.09
N GLY A 111 11.22 -2.16 -9.40
CA GLY A 111 12.40 -1.36 -9.74
C GLY A 111 13.41 -1.26 -8.60
N TYR A 112 12.95 -1.27 -7.34
CA TYR A 112 13.86 -1.36 -6.19
C TYR A 112 14.55 -2.71 -6.15
N TYR A 113 13.78 -3.79 -6.28
CA TYR A 113 14.32 -5.15 -6.29
C TYR A 113 15.35 -5.36 -7.41
N GLU A 114 15.06 -4.88 -8.61
CA GLU A 114 15.98 -4.94 -9.76
C GLU A 114 17.28 -4.15 -9.51
N LYS A 115 17.19 -2.96 -8.92
CA LYS A 115 18.36 -2.08 -8.70
C LYS A 115 19.19 -2.46 -7.47
N GLN A 116 18.55 -2.96 -6.42
CA GLN A 116 19.19 -3.19 -5.10
C GLN A 116 19.39 -4.68 -4.79
N GLY A 117 18.80 -5.59 -5.58
CA GLY A 117 18.87 -7.03 -5.36
C GLY A 117 18.15 -7.52 -4.10
N THR A 118 17.40 -6.65 -3.42
CA THR A 118 16.70 -6.94 -2.17
C THR A 118 15.30 -6.34 -2.19
N LEU A 119 14.38 -6.89 -1.39
CA LEU A 119 13.00 -6.42 -1.36
C LEU A 119 12.84 -5.14 -0.52
N PRO A 120 12.09 -4.14 -1.01
CA PRO A 120 11.80 -2.93 -0.24
C PRO A 120 10.79 -3.23 0.87
N LYS A 121 11.24 -3.18 2.12
CA LYS A 121 10.46 -3.62 3.29
C LYS A 121 9.10 -2.93 3.40
N ARG A 122 9.05 -1.61 3.23
CA ARG A 122 7.82 -0.81 3.42
C ARG A 122 6.85 -0.95 2.27
N LEU A 123 7.32 -1.03 1.03
CA LEU A 123 6.45 -1.32 -0.12
C LEU A 123 5.88 -2.76 -0.06
N VAL A 124 6.65 -3.74 0.42
CA VAL A 124 6.13 -5.10 0.66
C VAL A 124 5.14 -5.12 1.82
N PHE A 125 5.39 -4.37 2.89
CA PHE A 125 4.43 -4.19 3.98
C PHE A 125 3.16 -3.49 3.51
N ALA A 126 3.27 -2.46 2.66
CA ALA A 126 2.13 -1.77 2.07
C ALA A 126 1.25 -2.71 1.22
N LEU A 127 1.85 -3.62 0.45
CA LEU A 127 1.11 -4.67 -0.27
C LEU A 127 0.39 -5.61 0.71
N SER A 128 1.04 -5.94 1.82
CA SER A 128 0.46 -6.80 2.87
C SER A 128 -0.70 -6.10 3.58
N ALA A 129 -0.57 -4.80 3.86
CA ALA A 129 -1.62 -3.95 4.42
C ALA A 129 -2.80 -3.78 3.46
N LEU A 130 -2.54 -3.73 2.14
CA LEU A 130 -3.60 -3.79 1.13
C LEU A 130 -4.37 -5.09 1.25
N ILE A 131 -3.68 -6.23 1.28
CA ILE A 131 -4.33 -7.54 1.37
C ILE A 131 -5.15 -7.64 2.66
N SER A 132 -4.60 -7.24 3.82
CA SER A 132 -5.30 -7.30 5.10
C SER A 132 -6.50 -6.35 5.20
N PHE A 133 -6.46 -5.20 4.50
CA PHE A 133 -7.58 -4.25 4.45
C PHE A 133 -8.84 -4.86 3.84
N TYR A 134 -8.71 -5.89 2.99
CA TYR A 134 -9.85 -6.56 2.35
C TYR A 134 -10.42 -7.71 3.20
N GLU A 135 -10.13 -7.74 4.51
CA GLU A 135 -10.67 -8.71 5.47
C GLU A 135 -12.17 -8.50 5.70
N GLY A 136 -12.98 -9.11 4.83
CA GLY A 136 -14.43 -9.09 4.89
C GLY A 136 -15.05 -10.28 4.16
N THR A 137 -16.25 -10.70 4.58
CA THR A 137 -17.00 -11.81 3.96
C THR A 137 -18.44 -11.45 3.59
N GLU A 138 -18.91 -10.29 4.05
CA GLU A 138 -20.27 -9.79 3.84
C GLU A 138 -20.27 -8.54 2.98
N PHE A 139 -21.34 -8.33 2.22
CA PHE A 139 -21.49 -7.18 1.35
C PHE A 139 -22.62 -6.26 1.82
N GLU A 140 -22.43 -4.97 1.62
CA GLU A 140 -23.48 -3.95 1.71
C GLU A 140 -23.59 -3.26 0.35
N GLY A 141 -24.67 -3.57 -0.38
CA GLY A 141 -24.79 -3.18 -1.78
C GLY A 141 -23.65 -3.76 -2.61
N ALA A 142 -22.88 -2.88 -3.28
CA ALA A 142 -21.73 -3.26 -4.10
C ALA A 142 -20.39 -3.26 -3.33
N ALA A 143 -20.38 -2.88 -2.05
CA ALA A 143 -19.17 -2.78 -1.24
C ALA A 143 -18.99 -4.01 -0.34
N LEU A 144 -17.74 -4.39 -0.10
CA LEU A 144 -17.38 -5.41 0.89
C LEU A 144 -17.30 -4.75 2.27
N LYS A 145 -17.87 -5.37 3.30
CA LYS A 145 -17.81 -4.87 4.68
C LYS A 145 -16.50 -5.33 5.32
N GLY A 146 -15.66 -4.37 5.72
CA GLY A 146 -14.51 -4.58 6.58
C GLY A 146 -14.81 -4.14 8.01
N THR A 147 -13.98 -4.60 8.96
CA THR A 147 -14.13 -4.25 10.38
C THR A 147 -12.82 -3.70 10.93
N ARG A 148 -12.90 -2.61 11.71
CA ARG A 148 -11.78 -2.04 12.47
C ARG A 148 -12.23 -1.83 13.92
N GLY A 149 -11.77 -2.68 14.82
CA GLY A 149 -12.30 -2.72 16.18
C GLY A 149 -13.79 -3.05 16.17
N SER A 150 -14.63 -2.16 16.68
CA SER A 150 -16.09 -2.27 16.63
C SER A 150 -16.73 -1.56 15.42
N GLU A 151 -15.95 -0.81 14.65
CA GLU A 151 -16.45 -0.03 13.52
C GLU A 151 -16.49 -0.89 12.25
N THR A 152 -17.59 -0.82 11.52
CA THR A 152 -17.67 -1.37 10.14
C THR A 152 -17.35 -0.26 9.14
N TYR A 153 -16.60 -0.61 8.09
CA TYR A 153 -16.34 0.27 6.96
C TYR A 153 -16.60 -0.43 5.63
N LEU A 154 -16.80 0.37 4.59
CA LEU A 154 -17.10 -0.12 3.24
C LEU A 154 -15.83 -0.09 2.39
N ILE A 155 -15.44 -1.26 1.91
CA ILE A 155 -14.33 -1.46 0.97
C ILE A 155 -14.92 -1.38 -0.43
N GLN A 156 -14.38 -0.45 -1.23
CA GLN A 156 -14.86 -0.17 -2.58
C GLN A 156 -13.75 -0.44 -3.59
N ASP A 157 -14.01 -1.38 -4.49
CA ASP A 157 -13.17 -1.75 -5.63
C ASP A 157 -14.05 -2.43 -6.69
N ASP A 158 -13.46 -2.88 -7.79
CA ASP A 158 -14.16 -3.69 -8.78
C ASP A 158 -14.74 -4.96 -8.14
N ASN A 159 -15.97 -5.34 -8.53
CA ASN A 159 -16.69 -6.48 -7.92
C ASN A 159 -15.90 -7.79 -7.99
N GLU A 160 -15.13 -8.00 -9.06
CA GLU A 160 -14.25 -9.17 -9.20
C GLU A 160 -13.16 -9.20 -8.12
N VAL A 161 -12.58 -8.04 -7.78
CA VAL A 161 -11.60 -7.90 -6.71
C VAL A 161 -12.23 -8.20 -5.36
N LEU A 162 -13.38 -7.57 -5.07
CA LEU A 162 -14.08 -7.76 -3.81
C LEU A 162 -14.51 -9.22 -3.59
N SER A 163 -15.08 -9.85 -4.63
CA SER A 163 -15.51 -11.25 -4.58
C SER A 163 -14.33 -12.20 -4.40
N PHE A 164 -13.20 -11.92 -5.06
CA PHE A 164 -11.97 -12.70 -4.91
C PHE A 164 -11.48 -12.69 -3.46
N PHE A 165 -11.36 -11.51 -2.84
CA PHE A 165 -10.95 -11.42 -1.45
C PHE A 165 -11.96 -12.09 -0.51
N ALA A 166 -13.26 -11.81 -0.68
CA ALA A 166 -14.30 -12.40 0.17
C ALA A 166 -14.25 -13.94 0.16
N GLU A 167 -14.00 -14.56 -0.99
CA GLU A 167 -13.88 -16.02 -1.11
C GLU A 167 -12.63 -16.57 -0.39
N LEU A 168 -11.49 -15.86 -0.48
CA LEU A 168 -10.28 -16.24 0.25
C LEU A 168 -10.45 -16.09 1.76
N TYR A 169 -11.17 -15.06 2.23
CA TYR A 169 -11.42 -14.84 3.66
C TYR A 169 -12.47 -15.82 4.23
N LYS A 170 -13.52 -16.19 3.47
CA LYS A 170 -14.54 -17.17 3.88
C LYS A 170 -13.99 -18.53 4.30
N GLN A 171 -12.85 -18.94 3.73
CA GLN A 171 -12.20 -20.20 4.08
C GLN A 171 -11.67 -20.24 5.53
N GLY A 172 -11.52 -19.08 6.19
CA GLY A 172 -11.10 -18.99 7.58
C GLY A 172 -9.72 -19.62 7.84
N GLY A 173 -9.57 -20.23 9.02
CA GLY A 173 -8.33 -20.87 9.48
C GLY A 173 -7.50 -20.01 10.43
N SER A 174 -6.37 -20.56 10.87
CA SER A 174 -5.38 -19.84 11.68
C SER A 174 -4.76 -18.65 10.92
N ALA A 175 -4.13 -17.72 11.64
CA ALA A 175 -3.43 -16.58 11.04
C ALA A 175 -2.41 -17.01 9.97
N GLU A 176 -1.66 -18.08 10.22
CA GLU A 176 -0.67 -18.62 9.29
C GLU A 176 -1.32 -19.19 8.02
N GLN A 177 -2.36 -20.03 8.16
CA GLN A 177 -3.07 -20.61 7.02
C GLN A 177 -3.73 -19.54 6.15
N LYS A 178 -4.32 -18.53 6.80
CA LYS A 178 -4.92 -17.37 6.12
C LYS A 178 -3.86 -16.55 5.37
N ALA A 179 -2.74 -16.24 6.02
CA ALA A 179 -1.64 -15.49 5.42
C ALA A 179 -1.03 -16.22 4.21
N ASP A 180 -0.78 -17.52 4.32
CA ASP A 180 -0.23 -18.34 3.23
C ASP A 180 -1.13 -18.35 2.00
N ARG A 181 -2.43 -18.60 2.21
CA ARG A 181 -3.44 -18.62 1.15
C ARG A 181 -3.56 -17.26 0.45
N LEU A 182 -3.68 -16.18 1.22
CA LEU A 182 -3.82 -14.83 0.69
C LEU A 182 -2.56 -14.40 -0.09
N ALA A 183 -1.37 -14.62 0.48
CA ALA A 183 -0.11 -14.27 -0.19
C ALA A 183 0.01 -14.98 -1.55
N LYS A 184 -0.21 -16.29 -1.60
CA LYS A 184 -0.11 -17.08 -2.84
C LYS A 184 -1.15 -16.65 -3.88
N ALA A 185 -2.41 -16.57 -3.48
CA ALA A 185 -3.51 -16.30 -4.41
C ALA A 185 -3.45 -14.86 -4.96
N VAL A 186 -3.16 -13.87 -4.11
CA VAL A 186 -3.07 -12.48 -4.54
C VAL A 186 -1.86 -12.27 -5.44
N LEU A 187 -0.67 -12.73 -5.05
CA LEU A 187 0.56 -12.48 -5.81
C LEU A 187 0.56 -13.17 -7.18
N SER A 188 -0.04 -14.35 -7.29
CA SER A 188 -0.14 -15.07 -8.58
C SER A 188 -1.22 -14.54 -9.53
N ASN A 189 -1.99 -13.52 -9.12
CA ASN A 189 -3.05 -12.96 -9.95
C ASN A 189 -2.49 -12.07 -11.09
N GLN A 190 -2.18 -12.69 -12.23
CA GLN A 190 -1.61 -12.00 -13.39
C GLN A 190 -2.55 -10.98 -14.02
N LYS A 191 -3.87 -11.12 -13.88
CA LYS A 191 -4.83 -10.13 -14.38
C LYS A 191 -4.64 -8.79 -13.69
N TRP A 192 -4.39 -8.83 -12.38
CA TRP A 192 -4.12 -7.62 -11.59
C TRP A 192 -2.71 -7.12 -11.86
N TRP A 193 -1.69 -7.96 -11.77
CA TRP A 193 -0.30 -7.50 -11.76
C TRP A 193 0.39 -7.44 -13.12
N ALA A 194 -0.27 -7.96 -14.18
CA ALA A 194 0.31 -8.19 -15.52
C ALA A 194 1.48 -9.19 -15.55
N GLN A 195 1.81 -9.79 -14.42
CA GLN A 195 2.81 -10.84 -14.25
C GLN A 195 2.49 -11.65 -12.98
N ASP A 196 3.16 -12.79 -12.78
CA ASP A 196 3.06 -13.56 -11.54
C ASP A 196 4.06 -12.99 -10.53
N LEU A 197 3.59 -12.32 -9.48
CA LEU A 197 4.47 -11.76 -8.45
C LEU A 197 5.04 -12.84 -7.53
N SER A 198 4.48 -14.04 -7.50
CA SER A 198 5.04 -15.15 -6.71
C SER A 198 6.37 -15.67 -7.29
N SER A 199 6.68 -15.33 -8.54
CA SER A 199 7.99 -15.62 -9.12
C SER A 199 9.10 -14.66 -8.69
N VAL A 200 8.78 -13.55 -8.00
CA VAL A 200 9.78 -12.63 -7.44
C VAL A 200 10.38 -13.29 -6.18
N PRO A 201 11.70 -13.61 -6.17
CA PRO A 201 12.30 -14.33 -5.06
C PRO A 201 12.08 -13.67 -3.70
N GLY A 202 11.56 -14.45 -2.74
CA GLY A 202 11.30 -14.03 -1.36
C GLY A 202 10.05 -13.16 -1.17
N LEU A 203 9.37 -12.70 -2.24
CA LEU A 203 8.23 -11.79 -2.10
C LEU A 203 7.04 -12.47 -1.42
N THR A 204 6.70 -13.70 -1.82
CA THR A 204 5.61 -14.45 -1.21
C THR A 204 5.85 -14.71 0.28
N ASP A 205 7.07 -15.07 0.65
CA ASP A 205 7.41 -15.32 2.06
C ASP A 205 7.36 -14.04 2.89
N ALA A 206 7.86 -12.92 2.35
CA ALA A 206 7.80 -11.63 3.03
C ALA A 206 6.36 -11.13 3.21
N VAL A 207 5.50 -11.25 2.19
CA VAL A 207 4.08 -10.90 2.29
C VAL A 207 3.36 -11.82 3.29
N LYS A 208 3.62 -13.13 3.24
CA LYS A 208 3.07 -14.09 4.21
C LYS A 208 3.46 -13.72 5.64
N ALA A 209 4.74 -13.43 5.89
CA ALA A 209 5.23 -13.07 7.22
C ALA A 209 4.56 -11.78 7.75
N ASN A 210 4.46 -10.75 6.90
CA ASN A 210 3.78 -9.51 7.25
C ASN A 210 2.29 -9.73 7.55
N LEU A 211 1.58 -10.48 6.70
CA LEU A 211 0.16 -10.82 6.91
C LEU A 211 -0.05 -11.60 8.21
N GLN A 212 0.78 -12.60 8.47
CA GLN A 212 0.73 -13.36 9.71
C GLN A 212 0.93 -12.45 10.92
N SER A 213 1.91 -11.54 10.86
CA SER A 213 2.12 -10.55 11.92
C SER A 213 0.91 -9.65 12.12
N ILE A 214 0.34 -9.08 11.05
CA ILE A 214 -0.85 -8.23 11.10
C ILE A 214 -2.03 -8.97 11.75
N PHE A 215 -2.26 -10.24 11.36
CA PHE A 215 -3.37 -11.03 11.91
C PHE A 215 -3.14 -11.50 13.35
N SER A 216 -1.88 -11.64 13.79
CA SER A 216 -1.56 -12.12 15.13
C SER A 216 -1.44 -11.01 16.18
N VAL A 217 -0.84 -9.87 15.82
CA VAL A 217 -0.56 -8.77 16.78
C VAL A 217 -1.26 -7.45 16.42
N GLY A 218 -1.95 -7.39 15.28
CA GLY A 218 -2.58 -6.17 14.78
C GLY A 218 -1.64 -5.29 13.96
N MET A 219 -2.21 -4.36 13.20
CA MET A 219 -1.47 -3.49 12.27
C MET A 219 -0.42 -2.63 12.98
N THR A 220 -0.77 -2.01 14.10
CA THR A 220 0.13 -1.10 14.83
C THR A 220 1.39 -1.81 15.31
N GLU A 221 1.26 -2.99 15.94
CA GLU A 221 2.42 -3.74 16.43
C GLU A 221 3.22 -4.37 15.29
N ALA A 222 2.54 -4.85 14.24
CA ALA A 222 3.23 -5.36 13.04
C ALA A 222 4.06 -4.25 12.36
N LEU A 223 3.54 -3.03 12.30
CA LEU A 223 4.23 -1.90 11.67
C LEU A 223 5.43 -1.41 12.51
N LYS A 224 5.36 -1.49 13.85
CA LYS A 224 6.50 -1.18 14.75
C LYS A 224 7.68 -2.13 14.58
N ALA A 225 7.43 -3.35 14.10
CA ALA A 225 8.45 -4.39 13.96
C ALA A 225 9.22 -4.33 12.62
N LEU A 226 8.93 -3.35 11.76
CA LEU A 226 9.49 -3.20 10.42
C LEU A 226 10.92 -2.62 10.42
#